data_AF-A0A419H843-F1
#
_entry.id   AF-A0A419H843-F1
#
_cell.length_a   1.000
_cell.length_b   1.000
_cell.length_c   1.000
_cell.angle_alpha   90.00
_cell.angle_beta   90.00
_cell.angle_gamma   90.00
#
_symmetry.space_group_name_H-M   'P 1'
#
loop_
_entity.id
_entity.type
_entity.pdbx_description
1 polymer ?
#
loop_
_entity_poly.entity_id
_entity_poly.type
_entity_poly.pdbx_seq_one_letter_code
_entity_poly.pdbx_strand_id
1 'polypeptide(L)'
;MKKISKNVLFSFQLSTFVLRFSFFVFLFPFLIFSQATYTQQDVDICNSKFKLAVDANLTQKPINEIIIEIGKSFIGTEYVANTLEKGEQESVVVNLAGLDCYTFFESTLAL
;
A
#
# COMPACT_ATOMS: atom_id res chain seq x y z
N MET A 1 -61.04 12.74 0.39
CA MET A 1 -59.55 12.88 0.32
C MET A 1 -58.98 12.79 1.73
N LYS A 2 -58.21 11.75 2.04
CA LYS A 2 -57.65 11.49 3.37
C LYS A 2 -56.35 12.30 3.53
N LYS A 3 -56.32 13.32 4.40
CA LYS A 3 -55.13 14.14 4.69
C LYS A 3 -54.11 13.27 5.45
N ILE A 4 -53.04 12.88 4.78
CA ILE A 4 -51.94 12.13 5.40
C ILE A 4 -51.16 13.09 6.32
N SER A 5 -50.92 12.69 7.56
CA SER A 5 -50.25 13.50 8.59
C SER A 5 -48.77 13.72 8.24
N LYS A 6 -48.27 14.95 8.45
CA LYS A 6 -46.87 15.35 8.17
C LYS A 6 -45.84 14.45 8.85
N ASN A 7 -46.18 13.86 10.00
CA ASN A 7 -45.32 12.93 10.74
C ASN A 7 -45.08 11.60 10.00
N VAL A 8 -46.07 11.13 9.23
CA VAL A 8 -45.95 9.90 8.42
C VAL A 8 -45.06 10.14 7.19
N LEU A 9 -45.11 11.35 6.63
CA LEU A 9 -44.24 11.75 5.52
C LEU A 9 -42.78 11.86 5.97
N PHE A 10 -42.55 12.39 7.18
CA PHE A 10 -41.22 12.55 7.78
C PHE A 10 -40.58 11.19 8.14
N SER A 11 -41.33 10.25 8.73
CA SER A 11 -40.80 8.91 9.03
C SER A 11 -40.45 8.12 7.76
N PHE A 12 -41.22 8.30 6.68
CA PHE A 12 -40.94 7.70 5.38
C PHE A 12 -39.67 8.29 4.73
N GLN A 13 -39.47 9.61 4.81
CA GLN A 13 -38.25 10.27 4.35
C GLN A 13 -37.01 9.85 5.17
N LEU A 14 -37.14 9.73 6.49
CA LEU A 14 -36.05 9.29 7.36
C LEU A 14 -35.67 7.83 7.11
N SER A 15 -36.65 6.94 6.91
CA SER A 15 -36.40 5.52 6.60
C SER A 15 -35.70 5.34 5.24
N THR A 16 -36.16 6.05 4.20
CA THR A 16 -35.51 6.04 2.88
C THR A 16 -34.11 6.65 2.90
N PHE A 17 -33.86 7.65 3.76
CA PHE A 17 -32.53 8.21 3.99
C PHE A 17 -31.58 7.21 4.67
N VAL A 18 -32.03 6.54 5.75
CA VAL A 18 -31.24 5.52 6.45
C VAL A 18 -30.94 4.32 5.55
N LEU A 19 -31.91 3.87 4.74
CA LEU A 19 -31.71 2.79 3.76
C LEU A 19 -30.69 3.14 2.68
N ARG A 20 -30.73 4.37 2.15
CA ARG A 20 -29.76 4.86 1.15
C ARG A 20 -28.36 5.03 1.75
N PHE A 21 -28.28 5.55 2.97
CA PHE A 21 -27.02 5.71 3.70
C PHE A 21 -26.38 4.35 4.00
N SER A 22 -27.16 3.37 4.47
CA SER A 22 -26.69 2.01 4.74
C SER A 22 -26.19 1.31 3.48
N PHE A 23 -26.86 1.49 2.33
CA PHE A 23 -26.40 0.97 1.04
C PHE A 23 -25.08 1.60 0.58
N PHE A 24 -24.92 2.91 0.76
CA PHE A 24 -23.70 3.63 0.41
C PHE A 24 -22.51 3.21 1.30
N VAL A 25 -22.74 3.06 2.60
CA VAL A 25 -21.72 2.60 3.57
C VAL A 25 -21.26 1.17 3.29
N PHE A 26 -22.16 0.29 2.82
CA PHE A 26 -21.82 -1.11 2.53
C PHE A 26 -21.14 -1.31 1.16
N LEU A 27 -21.34 -0.40 0.19
CA LEU A 27 -20.72 -0.46 -1.14
C LEU A 27 -19.39 0.30 -1.26
N PHE A 28 -19.13 1.26 -0.38
CA PHE A 28 -17.92 2.07 -0.41
C PHE A 28 -16.59 1.28 -0.28
N PRO A 29 -16.46 0.22 0.54
CA PRO A 29 -15.17 -0.47 0.68
C PRO A 29 -14.74 -1.28 -0.54
N PHE A 30 -15.61 -1.48 -1.54
CA PHE A 30 -15.26 -2.23 -2.76
C PHE A 30 -14.53 -1.38 -3.81
N LEU A 31 -14.57 -0.05 -3.70
CA LEU A 31 -14.08 0.85 -4.75
C LEU A 31 -12.60 1.27 -4.61
N ILE A 32 -11.90 0.86 -3.54
CA ILE A 32 -10.53 1.30 -3.24
C ILE A 32 -9.56 0.11 -3.11
N PHE A 33 -9.67 -0.89 -3.98
CA PHE A 33 -8.69 -1.97 -4.07
C PHE A 33 -7.70 -1.68 -5.20
N SER A 34 -6.66 -0.88 -4.92
CA SER A 34 -5.42 -0.95 -5.68
C SER A 34 -4.52 -1.98 -5.00
N GLN A 35 -4.31 -3.12 -5.64
CA GLN A 35 -3.49 -4.20 -5.09
C GLN A 35 -2.02 -3.93 -5.45
N ALA A 36 -1.12 -4.04 -4.47
CA ALA A 36 0.30 -4.00 -4.75
C ALA A 36 0.76 -5.32 -5.38
N THR A 37 1.65 -5.26 -6.35
CA THR A 37 2.25 -6.43 -7.00
C THR A 37 3.62 -6.71 -6.39
N TYR A 38 3.78 -7.88 -5.77
CA TYR A 38 5.03 -8.37 -5.20
C TYR A 38 5.01 -9.90 -5.10
N THR A 39 6.17 -10.51 -4.90
CA THR A 39 6.32 -11.96 -4.74
C THR A 39 6.71 -12.35 -3.30
N GLN A 40 6.63 -13.64 -2.97
CA GLN A 40 7.13 -14.13 -1.69
C GLN A 40 8.64 -13.88 -1.51
N GLN A 41 9.41 -13.93 -2.62
CA GLN A 41 10.84 -13.63 -2.59
C GLN A 41 11.10 -12.18 -2.16
N ASP A 42 10.27 -11.23 -2.60
CA ASP A 42 10.38 -9.83 -2.18
C ASP A 42 10.12 -9.67 -0.68
N VAL A 43 9.14 -10.41 -0.14
CA VAL A 43 8.85 -10.45 1.30
C VAL A 43 10.04 -11.01 2.09
N ASP A 44 10.66 -12.09 1.60
CA ASP A 44 11.81 -12.71 2.26
C ASP A 44 13.03 -11.78 2.24
N ILE A 45 13.28 -11.08 1.12
CA ILE A 45 14.33 -10.08 1.00
C ILE A 45 14.06 -8.93 1.98
N CYS A 46 12.84 -8.38 1.99
CA CYS A 46 12.43 -7.30 2.90
C CYS A 46 12.65 -7.69 4.38
N ASN A 47 12.18 -8.87 4.78
CA ASN A 47 12.39 -9.39 6.13
C ASN A 47 13.88 -9.57 6.47
N SER A 48 14.70 -9.98 5.50
CA SER A 48 16.15 -10.07 5.71
C SER A 48 16.79 -8.70 5.97
N LYS A 49 16.28 -7.63 5.34
CA LYS A 49 16.75 -6.25 5.57
C LYS A 49 16.33 -5.75 6.94
N PHE A 50 15.09 -6.00 7.36
CA PHE A 50 14.64 -5.68 8.71
C PHE A 50 15.43 -6.43 9.77
N LYS A 51 15.73 -7.72 9.54
CA LYS A 51 16.59 -8.48 10.44
C LYS A 51 17.98 -7.86 10.56
N LEU A 52 18.60 -7.51 9.42
CA LEU A 52 19.88 -6.79 9.40
C LEU A 52 19.80 -5.49 10.20
N ALA A 53 18.72 -4.70 10.02
CA ALA A 53 18.54 -3.44 10.72
C ALA A 53 18.44 -3.60 12.24
N VAL A 54 17.74 -4.64 12.70
CA VAL A 54 17.63 -4.99 14.12
C VAL A 54 18.96 -5.49 14.67
N ASP A 55 19.61 -6.45 13.99
CA ASP A 55 20.88 -7.04 14.43
C ASP A 55 21.99 -5.98 14.54
N ALA A 56 22.01 -5.02 13.61
CA ALA A 56 22.98 -3.93 13.58
C ALA A 56 22.57 -2.70 14.41
N ASN A 57 21.43 -2.75 15.13
CA ASN A 57 20.88 -1.64 15.90
C ASN A 57 20.78 -0.33 15.11
N LEU A 58 20.36 -0.39 13.84
CA LEU A 58 20.34 0.76 12.94
C LEU A 58 19.42 1.88 13.41
N THR A 59 18.38 1.57 14.20
CA THR A 59 17.46 2.58 14.75
C THR A 59 18.14 3.62 15.65
N GLN A 60 19.35 3.34 16.15
CA GLN A 60 20.13 4.26 16.98
C GLN A 60 21.11 5.12 16.18
N LYS A 61 21.22 4.87 14.87
CA LYS A 61 22.12 5.59 13.97
C LYS A 61 21.42 6.76 13.29
N PRO A 62 22.15 7.79 12.85
CA PRO A 62 21.55 8.85 12.05
C PRO A 62 21.11 8.30 10.68
N ILE A 63 20.06 8.89 10.10
CA ILE A 63 19.39 8.36 8.90
C ILE A 63 20.33 8.13 7.72
N ASN A 64 21.36 8.96 7.56
CA ASN A 64 22.35 8.80 6.50
C ASN A 64 23.15 7.49 6.64
N GLU A 65 23.48 7.08 7.87
CA GLU A 65 24.15 5.80 8.10
C GLU A 65 23.20 4.62 7.87
N ILE A 66 21.92 4.75 8.23
CA ILE A 66 20.91 3.70 7.98
C ILE A 66 20.78 3.45 6.49
N ILE A 67 20.55 4.50 5.70
CA ILE A 67 20.43 4.42 4.22
C ILE A 67 21.69 3.80 3.61
N ILE A 68 22.89 4.15 4.10
CA ILE A 68 24.14 3.56 3.62
C ILE A 68 24.20 2.05 3.91
N GLU A 69 23.86 1.61 5.12
CA GLU A 69 23.91 0.19 5.49
C GLU A 69 22.84 -0.64 4.77
N ILE A 70 21.62 -0.13 4.63
CA ILE A 70 20.57 -0.77 3.83
C ILE A 70 20.99 -0.83 2.36
N GLY A 71 21.52 0.26 1.79
CA GLY A 71 21.98 0.31 0.40
C GLY A 71 23.10 -0.70 0.12
N LYS A 72 24.08 -0.82 1.02
CA LYS A 72 25.14 -1.84 0.95
C LYS A 72 24.58 -3.27 0.93
N SER A 73 23.46 -3.51 1.59
CA SER A 73 22.84 -4.84 1.62
C SER A 73 22.33 -5.31 0.26
N PHE A 74 22.17 -4.43 -0.73
CA PHE A 74 21.79 -4.75 -2.10
C PHE A 74 23.00 -4.96 -3.04
N ILE A 75 24.24 -4.93 -2.51
CA ILE A 75 25.42 -5.26 -3.32
C ILE A 75 25.29 -6.70 -3.83
N GLY A 76 25.35 -6.86 -5.15
CA GLY A 76 25.19 -8.15 -5.83
C GLY A 76 23.76 -8.46 -6.28
N THR A 77 22.78 -7.61 -5.98
CA THR A 77 21.43 -7.70 -6.58
C THR A 77 21.52 -7.44 -8.08
N GLU A 78 20.75 -8.21 -8.86
CA GLU A 78 20.73 -8.11 -10.32
C GLU A 78 20.17 -6.76 -10.78
N TYR A 79 20.79 -6.19 -11.82
CA TYR A 79 20.26 -5.01 -12.48
C TYR A 79 19.16 -5.41 -13.45
N VAL A 80 17.93 -4.93 -13.23
CA VAL A 80 16.77 -5.21 -14.09
C VAL A 80 16.13 -3.90 -14.49
N ALA A 81 15.98 -3.65 -15.78
CA ALA A 81 15.28 -2.47 -16.28
C ALA A 81 13.76 -2.69 -16.29
N ASN A 82 12.99 -1.59 -16.25
CA ASN A 82 11.51 -1.62 -16.35
C ASN A 82 10.87 -2.50 -15.27
N THR A 83 11.40 -2.47 -14.04
CA THR A 83 10.94 -3.32 -12.93
C THR A 83 9.49 -3.05 -12.51
N LEU A 84 9.00 -1.84 -12.79
CA LEU A 84 7.65 -1.37 -12.47
C LEU A 84 6.61 -1.71 -13.56
N GLU A 85 7.04 -2.08 -14.76
CA GLU A 85 6.16 -2.32 -15.92
C GLU A 85 5.54 -3.73 -15.88
N LYS A 86 4.61 -3.99 -14.96
CA LYS A 86 4.00 -5.31 -14.70
C LYS A 86 2.63 -5.54 -15.33
N GLY A 87 2.01 -4.53 -15.93
CA GLY A 87 0.69 -4.64 -16.54
C GLY A 87 0.31 -3.38 -17.32
N GLU A 88 -0.92 -3.35 -17.86
CA GLU A 88 -1.42 -2.21 -18.62
C GLU A 88 -1.86 -1.04 -17.74
N GLN A 89 -2.18 -1.31 -16.47
CA GLN A 89 -2.63 -0.31 -15.51
C GLN A 89 -1.55 -0.07 -14.45
N GLU A 90 -1.33 1.21 -14.14
CA GLU A 90 -0.42 1.64 -13.07
C GLU A 90 -0.84 1.05 -11.72
N SER A 91 0.11 0.43 -11.03
CA SER A 91 -0.09 -0.16 -9.70
C SER A 91 1.21 -0.07 -8.90
N VAL A 92 1.11 -0.21 -7.58
CA VAL A 92 2.31 -0.23 -6.73
C VAL A 92 3.04 -1.56 -6.97
N VAL A 93 4.25 -1.50 -7.52
CA VAL A 93 5.10 -2.68 -7.74
C VAL A 93 6.28 -2.65 -6.77
N VAL A 94 6.51 -3.77 -6.09
CA VAL A 94 7.72 -3.98 -5.27
C VAL A 94 8.48 -5.17 -5.83
N ASN A 95 9.70 -4.91 -6.30
CA ASN A 95 10.63 -5.92 -6.78
C ASN A 95 11.99 -5.68 -6.13
N LEU A 96 12.34 -6.48 -5.12
CA LEU A 96 13.62 -6.40 -4.41
C LEU A 96 14.63 -7.44 -4.91
N ALA A 97 14.20 -8.37 -5.75
CA ALA A 97 15.06 -9.39 -6.37
C ALA A 97 15.86 -8.84 -7.56
N GLY A 98 15.38 -7.80 -8.23
CA GLY A 98 16.10 -7.09 -9.29
C GLY A 98 15.71 -5.62 -9.34
N LEU A 99 16.71 -4.74 -9.43
CA LEU A 99 16.54 -3.30 -9.26
C LEU A 99 17.23 -2.55 -10.39
N ASP A 100 16.69 -1.38 -10.75
CA ASP A 100 17.40 -0.37 -11.53
C ASP A 100 17.90 0.76 -10.62
N CYS A 101 18.44 1.83 -11.21
CA CYS A 101 18.99 2.94 -10.42
C CYS A 101 17.92 3.71 -9.60
N TYR A 102 16.68 3.78 -10.08
CA TYR A 102 15.60 4.49 -9.40
C TYR A 102 15.03 3.62 -8.28
N THR A 103 14.63 2.39 -8.63
CA THR A 103 14.04 1.45 -7.69
C THR A 103 15.02 1.02 -6.60
N PHE A 104 16.33 0.98 -6.87
CA PHE A 104 17.36 0.81 -5.84
C PHE A 104 17.34 1.94 -4.81
N PHE A 105 17.34 3.19 -5.28
CA PHE A 105 17.32 4.35 -4.40
C PHE A 105 16.02 4.41 -3.59
N GLU A 106 14.88 4.23 -4.23
CA GLU A 106 13.56 4.25 -3.59
C GLU A 106 13.41 3.13 -2.56
N SER A 107 13.81 1.90 -2.91
CA SER A 107 13.76 0.76 -1.98
C SER A 107 14.70 0.96 -0.78
N THR A 108 15.89 1.51 -1.01
CA THR A 108 16.85 1.81 0.07
C THR A 108 16.33 2.88 1.01
N LEU A 109 15.60 3.86 0.50
CA LEU A 109 15.00 4.93 1.31
C LEU A 109 13.77 4.45 2.09
N ALA A 110 13.00 3.53 1.52
CA ALA A 110 11.77 3.01 2.11
C ALA A 110 12.00 2.00 3.25
N LEU A 111 13.12 1.27 3.21
CA LEU A 111 13.51 0.24 4.17
C LEU A 111 14.31 0.81 5.35
#